data_AF-A0A4Y4KLQ9-F1
#
_entry.id   AF-A0A4Y4KLQ9-F1
#
_cell.length_a   1.000
_cell.length_b   1.000
_cell.length_c   1.000
_cell.angle_alpha   90.00
_cell.angle_beta   90.00
_cell.angle_gamma   90.00
#
_symmetry.space_group_name_H-M   'P 1'
#
loop_
_entity.id
_entity.type
_entity.pdbx_description
1 polymer ?
#
loop_
_entity_poly.entity_id
_entity_poly.type
_entity_poly.pdbx_seq_one_letter_code
_entity_poly.pdbx_strand_id
1 'polypeptide(L)' 'MTLRIPDELAPSIRAAAAEAGMSVNAYVVRAARRSATLDAARHLAALGLGDDLAGEGDTL' A
#
# COMPACT_ATOMS: atom_id res chain seq x y z
N MET A 1 4.45 -9.27 -15.79
CA MET A 1 3.24 -8.46 -15.54
C MET A 1 3.61 -7.00 -15.75
N THR A 2 2.79 -6.24 -16.47
CA THR A 2 3.05 -4.83 -16.81
C THR A 2 1.83 -4.01 -16.39
N LEU A 3 2.05 -2.95 -15.62
CA LEU A 3 1.00 -2.09 -15.09
C LEU A 3 1.14 -0.71 -15.75
N ARG A 4 0.05 -0.20 -16.33
CA ARG A 4 0.05 1.13 -16.95
C ARG A 4 -0.28 2.16 -15.88
N ILE A 5 0.63 3.11 -15.71
CA ILE A 5 0.47 4.23 -14.80
C ILE A 5 0.08 5.44 -15.66
N PRO A 6 -0.92 6.23 -15.24
CA PRO A 6 -1.24 7.49 -15.92
C PRO A 6 -0.03 8.42 -15.98
N ASP A 7 0.14 9.10 -17.11
CA ASP A 7 1.33 9.90 -17.39
C ASP A 7 1.47 11.07 -16.40
N GLU A 8 0.36 11.58 -15.87
CA GLU A 8 0.34 12.63 -14.86
C GLU A 8 0.86 12.16 -13.48
N LEU A 9 0.78 10.85 -13.19
CA LEU A 9 1.24 10.27 -11.92
C LEU A 9 2.64 9.68 -12.02
N ALA A 10 3.12 9.37 -13.22
CA ALA A 10 4.44 8.75 -13.40
C ALA A 10 5.60 9.59 -12.81
N PRO A 11 5.64 10.94 -12.96
CA PRO A 11 6.69 11.77 -12.37
C PRO A 11 6.69 11.73 -10.84
N SER A 12 5.51 11.85 -10.21
CA SER A 12 5.40 11.88 -8.75
C SER A 12 5.77 10.54 -8.12
N ILE A 13 5.40 9.43 -8.75
CA ILE A 13 5.78 8.08 -8.29
C ILE A 13 7.30 7.87 -8.41
N ARG A 14 7.92 8.33 -9.50
CA ARG A 14 9.38 8.25 -9.66
C ARG A 14 10.11 9.08 -8.60
N ALA A 15 9.64 10.30 -8.34
CA ALA A 15 10.21 11.15 -7.30
C ALA A 15 10.09 10.51 -5.91
N ALA A 16 8.90 10.00 -5.56
CA ALA A 16 8.68 9.35 -4.27
C ALA A 16 9.52 8.06 -4.09
N ALA A 17 9.72 7.30 -5.17
CA ALA A 17 10.61 6.14 -5.14
C ALA A 17 12.07 6.55 -4.91
N ALA A 18 12.53 7.62 -5.58
CA ALA A 18 13.88 8.16 -5.42
C ALA A 18 14.12 8.69 -4.00
N GLU A 19 13.20 9.47 -3.44
CA GLU A 19 13.24 9.94 -2.05
C GLU A 19 13.29 8.79 -1.03
N ALA A 20 12.61 7.68 -1.33
CA ALA A 20 12.65 6.48 -0.51
C ALA A 20 13.92 5.62 -0.73
N GLY A 21 14.80 5.99 -1.66
CA GLY A 21 15.98 5.18 -2.03
C GLY A 21 15.62 3.83 -2.67
N MET A 22 14.45 3.72 -3.28
CA MET A 22 13.91 2.48 -3.83
C MET A 22 13.83 2.52 -5.36
N SER A 23 13.84 1.35 -6.00
CA SER A 23 13.40 1.26 -7.39
C SER A 23 11.89 1.55 -7.48
N VAL A 24 11.44 2.10 -8.61
CA VAL A 24 10.02 2.38 -8.85
C VAL A 24 9.16 1.12 -8.64
N ASN A 25 9.63 -0.03 -9.12
CA ASN A 25 8.92 -1.30 -8.91
C ASN A 25 8.80 -1.66 -7.42
N ALA A 26 9.90 -1.58 -6.67
CA ALA A 26 9.88 -1.89 -5.24
C ALA A 26 8.96 -0.94 -4.45
N TYR A 27 8.97 0.35 -4.81
CA TYR A 27 8.07 1.34 -4.24
C TYR A 27 6.60 1.02 -4.53
N VAL A 28 6.25 0.72 -5.79
CA VAL A 28 4.88 0.36 -6.18
C VAL A 28 4.41 -0.93 -5.50
N VAL A 29 5.26 -1.95 -5.40
CA VAL A 29 4.93 -3.19 -4.68
C VAL A 29 4.67 -2.91 -3.19
N ARG A 30 5.49 -2.06 -2.55
CA ARG A 30 5.27 -1.64 -1.16
C ARG A 30 3.94 -0.90 -1.00
N ALA A 31 3.64 0.03 -1.91
CA ALA A 31 2.39 0.79 -1.88
C ALA A 31 1.17 -0.12 -2.08
N ALA A 32 1.23 -1.07 -3.02
CA ALA A 32 0.16 -2.03 -3.27
C ALA A 32 -0.09 -2.92 -2.04
N ARG A 33 0.96 -3.42 -1.38
CA ARG A 33 0.83 -4.18 -0.13
C ARG A 33 0.16 -3.36 0.96
N ARG A 34 0.61 -2.12 1.18
CA ARG A 34 0.02 -1.23 2.18
C ARG A 34 -1.46 -0.95 1.89
N SER A 35 -1.81 -0.76 0.62
CA SER A 35 -3.21 -0.56 0.21
C SER A 35 -4.06 -1.79 0.50
N ALA A 36 -3.54 -2.99 0.23
CA ALA A 36 -4.25 -4.25 0.51
C ALA A 36 -4.46 -4.46 2.01
N THR A 37 -3.44 -4.19 2.85
CA THR A 37 -3.56 -4.25 4.31
C THR A 37 -4.63 -3.29 4.81
N LEU A 38 -4.65 -2.06 4.30
CA LEU A 38 -5.60 -1.04 4.71
C LEU A 38 -7.03 -1.40 4.28
N ASP A 39 -7.21 -1.94 3.08
CA ASP A 39 -8.50 -2.42 2.58
C ASP A 39 -9.02 -3.60 3.42
N ALA A 40 -8.16 -4.56 3.76
CA ALA A 40 -8.49 -5.64 4.66
C ALA A 40 -8.90 -5.12 6.06
N ALA A 41 -8.16 -4.15 6.61
CA ALA A 41 -8.49 -3.53 7.89
C ALA A 41 -9.85 -2.82 7.85
N ARG A 42 -10.17 -2.13 6.75
CA ARG A 42 -11.49 -1.50 6.56
C ARG A 42 -12.62 -2.53 6.48
N HIS A 43 -12.42 -3.64 5.78
CA HIS A 43 -13.40 -4.72 5.73
C HIS A 43 -13.63 -5.35 7.10
N LEU A 44 -12.57 -5.59 7.88
CA LEU A 44 -12.68 -6.13 9.22
C LEU A 44 -13.40 -5.16 10.18
N ALA A 45 -13.09 -3.87 10.09
CA ALA A 45 -13.79 -2.84 10.85
C ALA A 45 -15.29 -2.78 10.49
N ALA A 46 -15.63 -2.91 9.19
CA ALA A 46 -17.02 -2.95 8.74
C ALA A 46 -17.80 -4.18 9.26
N LEU A 47 -17.10 -5.28 9.55
CA LEU A 47 -17.67 -6.48 10.17
C LEU A 47 -17.77 -6.39 11.70
N GLY A 48 -17.30 -5.30 12.31
CA GLY A 48 -17.28 -5.12 13.76
C GLY A 48 -16.19 -5.91 14.49
N LEU A 49 -15.25 -6.51 13.75
CA LEU A 49 -14.17 -7.36 14.27
C LEU A 49 -12.91 -6.57 14.65
N GLY A 50 -12.96 -5.24 14.61
CA GLY A 50 -11.80 -4.37 14.83
C GLY A 50 -11.14 -4.56 16.21
N ASP A 51 -11.95 -4.74 17.25
CA ASP A 51 -11.47 -4.93 18.63
C ASP A 51 -11.04 -6.39 18.91
N ASP A 52 -11.59 -7.35 18.17
CA ASP A 52 -11.31 -8.79 18.34
C ASP A 52 -9.95 -9.22 17.74
N LEU A 53 -9.34 -8.36 16.92
CA LEU A 53 -8.08 -8.66 16.23
C LEU A 53 -6.81 -8.37 17.04
N ALA A 54 -6.95 -7.94 18.31
CA ALA A 54 -5.88 -7.88 19.32
C ALA A 54 -4.49 -7.37 18.84
N GLY A 55 -4.45 -6.42 17.90
CA GLY A 55 -3.18 -5.86 17.38
C GLY A 55 -2.40 -6.75 16.42
N GLU A 56 -2.98 -7.85 15.90
CA GLU A 56 -2.31 -8.76 14.96
C GLU A 56 -1.84 -8.07 13.66
N GLY A 57 -2.47 -6.94 13.29
CA GLY A 57 -2.11 -6.13 12.12
C GLY A 57 -1.06 -5.05 12.34
N ASP A 58 -0.67 -4.74 13.58
CA ASP A 58 0.18 -3.57 13.92
C ASP A 58 1.68 -3.77 13.62
N THR A 59 2.07 -5.00 13.25
CA THR A 59 3.46 -5.40 12.99
C THR A 59 3.82 -5.58 11.51
N LEU A 60 2.88 -5.29 10.60
CA LEU A 60 3.04 -5.41 9.14
C LEU A 60 3.37 -4.07 8.46
#